data_AF-A0A2N6LH76-F1
#
_entry.id   AF-A0A2N6LH76-F1
#
_cell.length_a   1.000
_cell.length_b   1.000
_cell.length_c   1.000
_cell.angle_alpha   90.00
_cell.angle_beta   90.00
_cell.angle_gamma   90.00
#
_symmetry.space_group_name_H-M   'P 1'
#
loop_
_entity.id
_entity.type
_entity.pdbx_description
1 polymer ?
#
loop_
_entity_poly.entity_id
_entity_poly.type
_entity_poly.pdbx_seq_one_letter_code
_entity_poly.pdbx_strand_id
1 'polypeptide(L)'
;MSQKNETAVLFLALLITVGLVGGGAWFLKENIWPQNSQEGGNSIQPKNKLITDRISFGEKTLSSIEASPTKKEGITALASGNYSRAITNLEAALKLNKNDPETLIFLNNARIGTAKNYTIVASVPLGTDPNGSLEILRGIAQAQHEINATGGIKGVPLKVGIANDDNNPEVAQQIANALVKNQEVLGVVGPYASDVTLAAGGVYTSGQLVAISPISTSVKISNFSRYIFRTVPSDFMAARA
;
A
#
# COMPACT_ATOMS: atom_id res chain seq x y z
N MET A 1 39.89 44.25 -47.47
CA MET A 1 38.67 43.66 -48.06
C MET A 1 38.13 42.46 -47.25
N SER A 2 38.28 42.39 -45.91
CA SER A 2 37.95 41.17 -45.12
C SER A 2 36.61 41.20 -44.37
N GLN A 3 36.09 42.39 -43.99
CA GLN A 3 34.91 42.49 -43.12
C GLN A 3 33.56 42.13 -43.76
N LYS A 4 33.44 42.24 -45.09
CA LYS A 4 32.16 41.95 -45.79
C LYS A 4 31.82 40.46 -45.79
N ASN A 5 32.82 39.59 -45.74
CA ASN A 5 32.63 38.14 -45.78
C ASN A 5 32.30 37.60 -44.38
N GLU A 6 32.85 38.19 -43.32
CA GLU A 6 32.58 37.78 -41.94
C GLU A 6 31.15 38.10 -41.50
N THR A 7 30.60 39.25 -41.90
CA THR A 7 29.20 39.59 -41.61
C THR A 7 28.23 38.65 -42.33
N ALA A 8 28.52 38.32 -43.60
CA ALA A 8 27.71 37.36 -44.36
C ALA A 8 27.75 35.95 -43.74
N VAL A 9 28.91 35.49 -43.27
CA VAL A 9 29.06 34.21 -42.57
C VAL A 9 28.31 34.22 -41.23
N LEU A 10 28.33 35.33 -40.49
CA LEU A 10 27.62 35.46 -39.21
C LEU A 10 26.10 35.42 -39.41
N PHE A 11 25.58 36.12 -40.42
CA PHE A 11 24.15 36.08 -40.77
C PHE A 11 23.72 34.69 -41.25
N LEU A 12 24.56 34.01 -42.04
CA LEU A 12 24.28 32.65 -42.49
C LEU A 12 24.25 31.65 -41.32
N ALA A 13 25.21 31.76 -40.40
CA ALA A 13 25.24 30.93 -39.20
C ALA A 13 24.02 31.19 -38.30
N LEU A 14 23.62 32.45 -38.11
CA LEU A 14 22.44 32.80 -37.33
C LEU A 14 21.16 32.21 -37.94
N LEU A 15 21.00 32.31 -39.27
CA LEU A 15 19.86 31.74 -39.99
C LEU A 15 19.79 30.22 -39.87
N ILE A 16 20.93 29.53 -39.98
CA ILE A 16 21.01 28.07 -39.78
C ILE A 16 20.61 27.71 -38.34
N THR A 17 21.09 28.48 -37.35
CA THR A 17 20.80 28.21 -35.94
C THR A 17 19.32 28.42 -35.62
N VAL A 18 18.72 29.50 -36.13
CA VAL A 18 17.27 29.76 -35.99
C VAL A 18 16.45 28.70 -36.71
N GLY A 19 16.88 28.25 -37.89
CA GLY A 19 16.24 27.15 -38.62
C GLY A 19 16.28 25.83 -37.87
N LEU A 20 17.42 25.48 -37.25
CA LEU A 20 17.56 24.25 -36.46
C LEU A 20 16.73 24.29 -35.17
N VAL A 21 16.72 25.41 -34.46
CA VAL A 21 15.93 25.58 -33.23
C VAL A 21 14.43 25.59 -33.54
N GLY A 22 14.01 26.32 -34.58
CA GLY A 22 12.61 26.38 -35.02
C GLY A 22 12.11 25.03 -35.56
N GLY A 23 12.89 24.37 -36.42
CA GLY A 23 12.57 23.06 -36.96
C GLY A 23 12.54 21.97 -35.89
N GLY A 24 13.49 22.01 -34.94
CA GLY A 24 13.50 21.09 -33.80
C GLY A 24 12.29 21.27 -32.89
N ALA A 25 11.91 22.52 -32.56
CA ALA A 25 10.73 22.80 -31.75
C ALA A 25 9.41 22.39 -32.45
N TRP A 26 9.31 22.59 -33.76
CA TRP A 26 8.15 22.14 -34.55
C TRP A 26 8.06 20.61 -34.62
N PHE A 27 9.18 19.92 -34.87
CA PHE A 27 9.23 18.45 -34.87
C PHE A 27 8.91 17.84 -33.49
N LEU A 28 9.40 18.45 -32.40
CA LEU A 28 9.04 18.06 -31.03
C LEU A 28 7.54 18.24 -30.74
N LYS A 29 6.95 19.34 -31.23
CA LYS A 29 5.51 19.60 -31.09
C LYS A 29 4.65 18.59 -31.85
N GLU A 30 5.05 18.18 -33.04
CA GLU A 30 4.27 17.24 -33.85
C GLU A 30 4.48 15.77 -33.47
N ASN A 31 5.71 15.41 -33.08
CA ASN A 31 6.10 14.00 -32.98
C ASN A 31 6.28 13.50 -31.54
N ILE A 32 6.42 14.40 -30.55
CA ILE A 32 6.66 14.04 -29.14
C ILE A 32 5.56 14.56 -28.21
N TRP A 33 4.91 15.68 -28.54
CA TRP A 33 3.81 16.22 -27.75
C TRP A 33 2.45 15.88 -28.39
N PRO A 34 1.65 14.95 -27.83
CA PRO A 34 0.35 14.64 -28.41
C PRO A 34 -0.61 15.84 -28.27
N GLN A 35 -1.07 16.37 -29.40
CA GLN A 35 -2.30 17.16 -29.47
C GLN A 35 -3.48 16.19 -29.34
N ASN A 36 -4.03 16.06 -28.14
CA ASN A 36 -5.38 15.52 -27.96
C ASN A 36 -6.12 16.36 -26.91
N SER A 37 -6.86 17.33 -27.43
CA SER A 37 -7.91 18.05 -26.73
C SER A 37 -9.14 18.01 -27.63
N GLN A 38 -10.15 17.24 -27.20
CA GLN A 38 -11.62 17.32 -27.41
C GLN A 38 -12.19 15.94 -27.02
N GLU A 39 -12.73 15.79 -25.82
CA GLU A 39 -14.16 15.92 -25.46
C GLU A 39 -15.08 14.87 -26.10
N GLY A 40 -15.84 14.18 -25.25
CA GLY A 40 -17.06 13.45 -25.65
C GLY A 40 -17.01 11.92 -25.58
N GLY A 41 -16.76 11.34 -24.41
CA GLY A 41 -16.98 9.92 -24.18
C GLY A 41 -16.88 9.56 -22.71
N ASN A 42 -18.02 9.36 -22.06
CA ASN A 42 -18.12 8.89 -20.67
C ASN A 42 -17.37 7.55 -20.51
N SER A 43 -16.10 7.63 -20.13
CA SER A 43 -15.36 6.53 -19.52
C SER A 43 -15.28 6.84 -18.03
N ILE A 44 -16.08 6.11 -17.25
CA ILE A 44 -16.06 6.14 -15.80
C ILE A 44 -14.68 5.58 -15.37
N GLN A 45 -13.71 6.45 -15.11
CA GLN A 45 -12.55 6.09 -14.29
C GLN A 45 -13.06 5.81 -12.86
N PRO A 46 -12.64 4.74 -12.18
CA PRO A 46 -13.19 4.38 -10.87
C PRO A 46 -12.53 5.23 -9.76
N LYS A 47 -12.76 6.55 -9.75
CA LYS A 47 -12.22 7.46 -8.73
C LYS A 47 -13.17 7.62 -7.55
N ASN A 48 -13.17 6.59 -6.71
CA ASN A 48 -13.20 6.62 -5.23
C ASN A 48 -13.68 5.24 -4.76
N LYS A 49 -12.77 4.26 -4.77
CA LYS A 49 -13.00 3.03 -4.02
C LYS A 49 -13.28 3.43 -2.57
N LEU A 50 -14.44 3.04 -2.03
CA LEU A 50 -14.84 3.40 -0.67
C LEU A 50 -13.75 2.90 0.30
N ILE A 51 -13.48 3.65 1.38
CA ILE A 51 -12.47 3.24 2.37
C ILE A 51 -12.76 1.86 2.96
N THR A 52 -14.04 1.51 3.08
CA THR A 52 -14.48 0.17 3.48
C THR A 52 -14.02 -0.92 2.52
N ASP A 53 -13.72 -0.62 1.25
CA ASP A 53 -13.23 -1.59 0.26
C ASP A 53 -11.71 -1.67 0.18
N ARG A 54 -11.03 -0.88 1.01
CA ARG A 54 -9.58 -0.91 1.18
C ARG A 54 -9.15 -1.67 2.41
N ILE A 55 -10.08 -2.01 3.32
CA ILE A 55 -9.81 -2.75 4.55
C ILE A 55 -10.55 -4.09 4.47
N SER A 56 -9.91 -5.16 4.94
CA SER A 56 -10.51 -6.49 5.02
C SER A 56 -9.99 -7.24 6.24
N PHE A 57 -10.90 -7.87 6.97
CA PHE A 57 -10.61 -8.86 8.02
C PHE A 57 -10.85 -10.29 7.52
N GLY A 58 -11.09 -10.46 6.22
CA GLY A 58 -11.34 -11.73 5.55
C GLY A 58 -12.66 -11.81 4.80
N GLU A 59 -13.47 -10.76 4.85
CA GLU A 59 -14.72 -10.66 4.10
C GLU A 59 -14.51 -10.42 2.59
N LYS A 60 -13.31 -10.00 2.19
CA LYS A 60 -12.93 -9.79 0.79
C LYS A 60 -11.43 -9.94 0.55
N THR A 61 -11.07 -10.31 -0.67
CA THR A 61 -9.67 -10.31 -1.12
C THR A 61 -9.24 -8.88 -1.44
N LEU A 62 -8.05 -8.51 -0.98
CA LEU A 62 -7.37 -7.26 -1.34
C LEU A 62 -6.18 -7.52 -2.26
N SER A 63 -5.70 -8.76 -2.35
CA SER A 63 -4.68 -9.15 -3.32
C SER A 63 -5.21 -9.07 -4.75
N SER A 64 -4.35 -8.59 -5.66
CA SER A 64 -4.56 -8.58 -7.11
C SER A 64 -4.23 -9.93 -7.78
N ILE A 65 -3.61 -10.86 -7.03
CA ILE A 65 -3.31 -12.20 -7.53
C ILE A 65 -4.63 -12.98 -7.62
N GLU A 66 -4.83 -13.67 -8.75
CA GLU A 66 -6.04 -14.45 -8.97
C GLU A 66 -6.24 -15.49 -7.85
N ALA A 67 -7.32 -15.32 -7.10
CA ALA A 67 -7.68 -16.24 -6.03
C ALA A 67 -8.19 -17.56 -6.63
N SER A 68 -7.69 -18.69 -6.11
CA SER A 68 -8.23 -20.01 -6.42
C SER A 68 -9.74 -20.09 -6.11
N PRO A 69 -10.51 -20.96 -6.78
CA PRO A 69 -11.92 -21.15 -6.45
C PRO A 69 -12.15 -21.45 -4.97
N THR A 70 -11.30 -22.28 -4.36
CA THR A 70 -11.37 -22.61 -2.93
C THR A 70 -11.11 -21.39 -2.04
N LYS A 71 -10.15 -20.51 -2.39
CA LYS A 71 -9.93 -19.26 -1.66
C LYS A 71 -11.17 -18.35 -1.74
N LYS A 72 -11.76 -18.21 -2.93
CA LYS A 72 -12.98 -17.40 -3.15
C LYS A 72 -14.17 -17.92 -2.33
N GLU A 73 -14.35 -19.25 -2.27
CA GLU A 73 -15.39 -19.87 -1.43
C GLU A 73 -15.12 -19.66 0.06
N GLY A 74 -13.86 -19.80 0.49
CA GLY A 74 -13.45 -19.57 1.88
C GLY A 74 -13.72 -18.14 2.35
N ILE A 75 -13.38 -17.16 1.51
CA ILE A 75 -13.64 -15.73 1.76
C ILE A 75 -15.15 -15.45 1.81
N THR A 76 -15.91 -15.97 0.84
CA THR A 76 -17.39 -15.82 0.83
C THR A 76 -18.04 -16.42 2.08
N ALA A 77 -17.57 -17.61 2.51
CA ALA A 77 -18.06 -18.25 3.72
C ALA A 77 -17.70 -17.44 4.98
N LEU A 78 -16.48 -16.88 5.04
CA LEU A 78 -16.03 -16.04 6.15
C LEU A 78 -16.86 -14.75 6.22
N ALA A 79 -17.11 -14.10 5.09
CA ALA A 79 -17.97 -12.92 4.98
C ALA A 79 -19.41 -13.19 5.46
N SER A 80 -19.88 -14.42 5.27
CA SER A 80 -21.23 -14.85 5.69
C SER A 80 -21.29 -15.37 7.13
N GLY A 81 -20.17 -15.35 7.87
CA GLY A 81 -20.09 -15.90 9.23
C GLY A 81 -20.10 -17.43 9.31
N ASN A 82 -20.00 -18.14 8.18
CA ASN A 82 -19.91 -19.60 8.15
C ASN A 82 -18.45 -20.04 8.34
N TYR A 83 -17.98 -19.94 9.59
CA TYR A 83 -16.59 -20.18 9.94
C TYR A 83 -16.13 -21.61 9.63
N SER A 84 -16.98 -22.62 9.83
CA SER A 84 -16.63 -24.03 9.53
C SER A 84 -16.33 -24.23 8.04
N ARG A 85 -17.19 -23.70 7.16
CA ARG A 85 -16.96 -23.75 5.71
C ARG A 85 -15.78 -22.87 5.29
N ALA A 86 -15.58 -21.72 5.94
CA ALA A 86 -14.44 -20.85 5.69
C ALA A 86 -13.12 -21.56 6.01
N ILE A 87 -13.00 -22.17 7.20
CA ILE A 87 -11.82 -22.92 7.64
C ILE A 87 -11.49 -24.03 6.63
N THR A 88 -12.48 -24.85 6.29
CA THR A 88 -12.28 -25.99 5.36
C THR A 88 -11.75 -25.53 4.00
N ASN A 89 -12.32 -24.47 3.44
CA ASN A 89 -11.94 -23.98 2.12
C ASN A 89 -10.61 -23.22 2.12
N LEU A 90 -10.33 -22.42 3.16
CA LEU A 90 -9.06 -21.70 3.29
C LEU A 90 -7.90 -22.66 3.58
N GLU A 91 -8.12 -23.74 4.34
CA GLU A 91 -7.13 -24.82 4.49
C GLU A 91 -6.85 -25.52 3.16
N ALA A 92 -7.89 -25.81 2.36
CA ALA A 92 -7.72 -26.36 1.02
C ALA A 92 -6.96 -25.40 0.10
N ALA A 93 -7.23 -24.09 0.17
CA ALA A 93 -6.50 -23.07 -0.57
C ALA A 93 -5.00 -23.01 -0.19
N LEU A 94 -4.67 -23.09 1.11
CA LEU A 94 -3.27 -23.13 1.56
C LEU A 94 -2.54 -24.40 1.14
N LYS A 95 -3.24 -25.54 0.98
CA LYS A 95 -2.60 -26.75 0.42
C LYS A 95 -2.14 -26.53 -1.02
N LEU A 96 -2.86 -25.73 -1.80
CA LEU A 96 -2.50 -25.37 -3.18
C LEU A 96 -1.41 -24.30 -3.22
N ASN A 97 -1.48 -23.30 -2.33
CA ASN A 97 -0.47 -22.26 -2.21
C ASN A 97 -0.13 -22.02 -0.73
N LYS A 98 0.91 -22.71 -0.25
CA LYS A 98 1.32 -22.64 1.16
C LYS A 98 1.86 -21.27 1.58
N ASN A 99 2.32 -20.48 0.61
CA ASN A 99 2.98 -19.19 0.86
C ASN A 99 2.05 -17.99 0.62
N ASP A 100 0.73 -18.20 0.68
CA ASP A 100 -0.28 -17.15 0.60
C ASP A 100 -0.59 -16.57 2.00
N PRO A 101 -0.05 -15.38 2.34
CA PRO A 101 -0.21 -14.81 3.67
C PRO A 101 -1.64 -14.30 3.93
N GLU A 102 -2.33 -13.80 2.90
CA GLU A 102 -3.70 -13.30 3.04
C GLU A 102 -4.64 -14.46 3.40
N THR A 103 -4.50 -15.59 2.71
CA THR A 103 -5.27 -16.80 3.04
C THR A 103 -4.98 -17.31 4.45
N LEU A 104 -3.72 -17.30 4.89
CA LEU A 104 -3.37 -17.71 6.26
C LEU A 104 -3.93 -16.76 7.32
N ILE A 105 -3.86 -15.44 7.09
CA ILE A 105 -4.47 -14.44 7.98
C ILE A 105 -5.98 -14.68 8.09
N PHE A 106 -6.67 -14.86 6.96
CA PHE A 106 -8.11 -15.09 6.94
C PHE A 106 -8.50 -16.43 7.58
N LEU A 107 -7.69 -17.48 7.41
CA LEU A 107 -7.89 -18.76 8.09
C LEU A 107 -7.78 -18.61 9.61
N ASN A 108 -6.75 -17.91 10.09
CA ASN A 108 -6.60 -17.65 11.52
C ASN A 108 -7.79 -16.82 12.06
N ASN A 109 -8.23 -15.80 11.31
CA ASN A 109 -9.42 -15.03 11.68
C ASN A 109 -10.70 -15.89 11.70
N ALA A 110 -10.86 -16.81 10.74
CA ALA A 110 -11.99 -17.73 10.69
C ALA A 110 -12.01 -18.68 11.91
N ARG A 111 -10.83 -19.16 12.35
CA ARG A 111 -10.69 -19.99 13.56
C ARG A 111 -11.03 -19.25 14.85
N ILE A 112 -10.84 -17.93 14.89
CA ILE A 112 -11.28 -17.08 16.00
C ILE A 112 -12.81 -16.93 16.00
N GLY A 113 -13.41 -16.76 14.83
CA GLY A 113 -14.84 -16.57 14.69
C GLY A 113 -15.35 -15.33 15.42
N THR A 114 -16.34 -15.51 16.29
CA THR A 114 -16.92 -14.44 17.14
C THR A 114 -16.29 -14.37 18.53
N ALA A 115 -15.26 -15.17 18.81
CA ALA A 115 -14.61 -15.16 20.11
C ALA A 115 -13.91 -13.81 20.38
N LYS A 116 -13.77 -13.48 21.67
CA LYS A 116 -12.98 -12.34 22.12
C LYS A 116 -11.57 -12.42 21.53
N ASN A 117 -11.06 -11.31 21.00
CA ASN A 117 -9.77 -11.25 20.34
C ASN A 117 -9.11 -9.87 20.55
N TYR A 118 -7.81 -9.80 20.32
CA TYR A 118 -7.09 -8.55 20.11
C TYR A 118 -6.96 -8.31 18.61
N THR A 119 -7.24 -7.10 18.14
CA THR A 119 -7.17 -6.79 16.71
C THR A 119 -6.06 -5.80 16.40
N ILE A 120 -5.29 -6.10 15.35
CA ILE A 120 -4.37 -5.16 14.70
C ILE A 120 -4.67 -5.09 13.20
N VAL A 121 -4.17 -4.06 12.52
CA VAL A 121 -4.31 -3.93 11.05
C VAL A 121 -2.95 -3.75 10.39
N ALA A 122 -2.69 -4.50 9.33
CA ALA A 122 -1.53 -4.32 8.46
C ALA A 122 -1.86 -3.31 7.35
N SER A 123 -1.22 -2.15 7.33
CA SER A 123 -1.34 -1.16 6.24
C SER A 123 -0.20 -1.35 5.24
N VAL A 124 -0.54 -1.80 4.04
CA VAL A 124 0.42 -2.19 3.00
C VAL A 124 -0.01 -1.71 1.61
N PRO A 125 0.92 -1.43 0.69
CA PRO A 125 0.62 -0.92 -0.65
C PRO A 125 0.33 -2.04 -1.66
N LEU A 126 -0.66 -2.91 -1.38
CA LEU A 126 -0.95 -4.10 -2.20
C LEU A 126 -1.20 -3.80 -3.69
N GLY A 127 -1.77 -2.63 -4.02
CA GLY A 127 -2.04 -2.27 -5.41
C GLY A 127 -0.84 -1.71 -6.17
N THR A 128 0.14 -1.13 -5.49
CA THR A 128 1.29 -0.44 -6.13
C THR A 128 2.62 -1.16 -5.91
N ASP A 129 2.80 -1.86 -4.79
CA ASP A 129 3.93 -2.74 -4.51
C ASP A 129 3.45 -4.06 -3.87
N PRO A 130 2.88 -4.98 -4.68
CA PRO A 130 2.41 -6.27 -4.19
C PRO A 130 3.53 -7.14 -3.63
N ASN A 131 4.76 -7.08 -4.16
CA ASN A 131 5.86 -7.92 -3.68
C ASN A 131 6.27 -7.52 -2.26
N GLY A 132 6.57 -6.24 -2.04
CA GLY A 132 6.91 -5.73 -0.70
C GLY A 132 5.78 -5.95 0.31
N SER A 133 4.53 -5.76 -0.14
CA SER A 133 3.35 -6.05 0.68
C SER A 133 3.26 -7.51 1.09
N LEU A 134 3.49 -8.45 0.17
CA LEU A 134 3.42 -9.88 0.46
C LEU A 134 4.51 -10.33 1.44
N GLU A 135 5.73 -9.77 1.39
CA GLU A 135 6.76 -10.11 2.37
C GLU A 135 6.38 -9.67 3.79
N ILE A 136 5.87 -8.46 3.94
CA ILE A 136 5.37 -7.97 5.24
C ILE A 136 4.22 -8.84 5.73
N LEU A 137 3.25 -9.13 4.85
CA LEU A 137 2.10 -9.95 5.20
C LEU A 137 2.50 -11.38 5.57
N ARG A 138 3.53 -11.98 4.97
CA ARG A 138 4.06 -13.30 5.37
C ARG A 138 4.60 -13.30 6.78
N GLY A 139 5.40 -12.29 7.14
CA GLY A 139 5.90 -12.15 8.50
C GLY A 139 4.75 -11.99 9.51
N ILE A 140 3.76 -11.14 9.18
CA ILE A 140 2.58 -10.94 10.04
C ILE A 140 1.73 -12.22 10.15
N ALA A 141 1.47 -12.91 9.04
CA ALA A 141 0.68 -14.13 9.01
C ALA A 141 1.32 -15.25 9.82
N GLN A 142 2.64 -15.39 9.69
CA GLN A 142 3.42 -16.34 10.48
C GLN A 142 3.34 -16.02 11.98
N ALA A 143 3.65 -14.77 12.38
CA ALA A 143 3.59 -14.36 13.78
C ALA A 143 2.19 -14.52 14.38
N GLN A 144 1.14 -14.15 13.64
CA GLN A 144 -0.25 -14.36 14.06
C GLN A 144 -0.54 -15.85 14.28
N HIS A 145 -0.13 -16.69 13.32
CA HIS A 145 -0.34 -18.13 13.41
C HIS A 145 0.34 -18.74 14.64
N GLU A 146 1.60 -18.39 14.88
CA GLU A 146 2.38 -18.87 16.03
C GLU A 146 1.78 -18.41 17.37
N ILE A 147 1.40 -17.13 17.47
CA ILE A 147 0.73 -16.57 18.67
C ILE A 147 -0.58 -17.32 18.93
N ASN A 148 -1.40 -17.53 17.92
CA ASN A 148 -2.70 -18.18 18.09
C ASN A 148 -2.57 -19.68 18.37
N ALA A 149 -1.61 -20.36 17.74
CA ALA A 149 -1.34 -21.78 17.97
C ALA A 149 -0.79 -22.07 19.38
N THR A 150 -0.15 -21.08 20.01
CA THR A 150 0.38 -21.19 21.38
C THR A 150 -0.60 -20.71 22.47
N GLY A 151 -1.87 -20.51 22.11
CA GLY A 151 -2.94 -20.14 23.05
C GLY A 151 -3.24 -18.65 23.13
N GLY A 152 -2.63 -17.83 22.27
CA GLY A 152 -2.88 -16.38 22.20
C GLY A 152 -2.18 -15.57 23.29
N ILE A 153 -2.40 -14.27 23.27
CA ILE A 153 -1.82 -13.32 24.22
C ILE A 153 -2.67 -13.35 25.49
N LYS A 154 -2.14 -13.97 26.57
CA LYS A 154 -2.88 -14.17 27.82
C LYS A 154 -4.23 -14.89 27.60
N GLY A 155 -4.26 -15.89 26.72
CA GLY A 155 -5.47 -16.64 26.38
C GLY A 155 -6.41 -15.97 25.37
N VAL A 156 -6.04 -14.80 24.83
CA VAL A 156 -6.84 -14.07 23.84
C VAL A 156 -6.12 -14.11 22.49
N PRO A 157 -6.74 -14.65 21.43
CA PRO A 157 -6.12 -14.74 20.11
C PRO A 157 -5.96 -13.36 19.44
N LEU A 158 -5.02 -13.28 18.51
CA LEU A 158 -4.74 -12.13 17.67
C LEU A 158 -5.49 -12.26 16.33
N LYS A 159 -6.39 -11.31 16.06
CA LYS A 159 -7.05 -11.09 14.78
C LYS A 159 -6.29 -10.02 14.00
N VAL A 160 -6.10 -10.24 12.70
CA VAL A 160 -5.35 -9.32 11.84
C VAL A 160 -6.25 -8.87 10.68
N GLY A 161 -6.41 -7.56 10.53
CA GLY A 161 -6.95 -6.95 9.31
C GLY A 161 -5.84 -6.56 8.34
N ILE A 162 -6.19 -6.41 7.07
CA ILE A 162 -5.31 -5.89 6.02
C ILE A 162 -5.96 -4.63 5.46
N ALA A 163 -5.16 -3.58 5.28
CA ALA A 163 -5.56 -2.33 4.66
C ALA A 163 -4.63 -2.04 3.47
N ASN A 164 -5.22 -1.83 2.29
CA ASN A 164 -4.49 -1.44 1.09
C ASN A 164 -4.46 0.09 0.95
N ASP A 165 -3.32 0.68 1.32
CA ASP A 165 -3.07 2.12 1.23
C ASP A 165 -2.53 2.58 -0.13
N ASP A 166 -2.24 1.65 -1.05
CA ASP A 166 -1.65 1.89 -2.38
C ASP A 166 -0.38 2.77 -2.35
N ASN A 167 0.33 2.83 -1.21
CA ASN A 167 1.45 3.75 -1.00
C ASN A 167 1.08 5.23 -1.24
N ASN A 168 -0.19 5.58 -1.04
CA ASN A 168 -0.70 6.92 -1.29
C ASN A 168 -0.96 7.65 0.05
N PRO A 169 -0.29 8.79 0.32
CA PRO A 169 -0.43 9.52 1.58
C PRO A 169 -1.88 9.92 1.94
N GLU A 170 -2.68 10.34 0.97
CA GLU A 170 -4.08 10.75 1.19
C GLU A 170 -4.95 9.54 1.52
N VAL A 171 -4.78 8.43 0.79
CA VAL A 171 -5.49 7.17 1.09
C VAL A 171 -5.10 6.64 2.46
N ALA A 172 -3.82 6.68 2.82
CA ALA A 172 -3.35 6.25 4.13
C ALA A 172 -3.90 7.12 5.27
N GLN A 173 -4.03 8.43 5.07
CA GLN A 173 -4.73 9.31 6.03
C GLN A 173 -6.20 8.94 6.17
N GLN A 174 -6.89 8.62 5.07
CA GLN A 174 -8.29 8.21 5.11
C GLN A 174 -8.48 6.85 5.82
N ILE A 175 -7.59 5.88 5.55
CA ILE A 175 -7.54 4.60 6.28
C ILE A 175 -7.27 4.85 7.76
N ALA A 176 -6.28 5.68 8.10
CA ALA A 176 -5.96 6.02 9.49
C ALA A 176 -7.17 6.62 10.20
N ASN A 177 -7.90 7.54 9.55
CA ASN A 177 -9.12 8.13 10.08
C ASN A 177 -10.24 7.10 10.33
N ALA A 178 -10.34 6.05 9.52
CA ALA A 178 -11.27 4.97 9.75
C ALA A 178 -10.81 4.07 10.91
N LEU A 179 -9.52 3.74 10.98
CA LEU A 179 -8.96 2.87 12.02
C LEU A 179 -9.02 3.50 13.41
N VAL A 180 -8.70 4.79 13.56
CA VAL A 180 -8.78 5.48 14.86
C VAL A 180 -10.21 5.56 15.41
N LYS A 181 -11.23 5.46 14.55
CA LYS A 181 -12.64 5.42 14.96
C LYS A 181 -13.09 4.02 15.37
N ASN A 182 -12.35 2.98 14.98
CA ASN A 182 -12.65 1.60 15.34
C ASN A 182 -11.94 1.24 16.65
N GLN A 183 -12.68 1.21 17.74
CA GLN A 183 -12.18 0.92 19.09
C GLN A 183 -11.65 -0.52 19.25
N GLU A 184 -11.97 -1.44 18.33
CA GLU A 184 -11.43 -2.81 18.37
C GLU A 184 -9.97 -2.86 17.91
N VAL A 185 -9.52 -1.90 17.10
CA VAL A 185 -8.16 -1.86 16.54
C VAL A 185 -7.20 -1.29 17.57
N LEU A 186 -6.29 -2.13 18.06
CA LEU A 186 -5.31 -1.76 19.08
C LEU A 186 -4.03 -1.15 18.52
N GLY A 187 -3.75 -1.39 17.23
CA GLY A 187 -2.56 -0.86 16.58
C GLY A 187 -2.46 -1.23 15.11
N VAL A 188 -1.50 -0.60 14.44
CA VAL A 188 -1.23 -0.76 13.01
C VAL A 188 0.20 -1.21 12.79
N VAL A 189 0.40 -2.20 11.93
CA VAL A 189 1.71 -2.56 11.38
C VAL A 189 1.82 -1.95 9.99
N GLY A 190 2.87 -1.18 9.74
CA GLY A 190 2.93 -0.20 8.66
C GLY A 190 2.70 1.24 9.17
N PRO A 191 2.58 2.25 8.29
CA PRO A 191 2.61 2.14 6.82
C PRO A 191 3.99 1.79 6.23
N TYR A 192 4.02 1.55 4.92
CA TYR A 192 5.21 1.10 4.19
C TYR A 192 6.24 2.21 3.95
N ALA A 193 5.93 3.19 3.09
CA ALA A 193 6.85 4.28 2.76
C ALA A 193 6.86 5.39 3.82
N SER A 194 7.99 6.11 3.88
CA SER A 194 8.23 7.10 4.94
C SER A 194 7.27 8.29 4.89
N ASP A 195 6.95 8.79 3.71
CA ASP A 195 5.98 9.88 3.51
C ASP A 195 4.55 9.45 3.86
N VAL A 196 4.17 8.22 3.51
CA VAL A 196 2.90 7.60 3.89
C VAL A 196 2.80 7.43 5.41
N THR A 197 3.88 6.97 6.05
CA THR A 197 3.99 6.89 7.52
C THR A 197 3.82 8.25 8.19
N LEU A 198 4.46 9.29 7.67
CA LEU A 198 4.31 10.65 8.22
C LEU A 198 2.88 11.20 8.03
N ALA A 199 2.29 10.95 6.86
CA ALA A 199 0.94 11.41 6.53
C ALA A 199 -0.12 10.77 7.42
N ALA A 200 -0.14 9.45 7.53
CA ALA A 200 -1.04 8.72 8.42
C ALA A 200 -0.70 8.93 9.90
N GLY A 201 0.59 9.11 10.21
CA GLY A 201 1.10 9.25 11.57
C GLY A 201 0.55 10.45 12.32
N GLY A 202 0.22 11.55 11.65
CA GLY A 202 -0.47 12.69 12.28
C GLY A 202 -1.87 12.33 12.79
N VAL A 203 -2.60 11.51 12.02
CA VAL A 203 -3.94 11.01 12.38
C VAL A 203 -3.83 10.01 13.53
N TYR A 204 -2.93 9.02 13.42
CA TYR A 204 -2.67 8.04 14.47
C TYR A 204 -2.27 8.70 15.80
N THR A 205 -1.43 9.74 15.75
CA THR A 205 -1.03 10.51 16.93
C THR A 205 -2.21 11.19 17.59
N SER A 206 -3.07 11.85 16.81
CA SER A 206 -4.25 12.56 17.32
C SER A 206 -5.30 11.60 17.89
N GLY A 207 -5.48 10.44 17.23
CA GLY A 207 -6.37 9.37 17.69
C GLY A 207 -5.76 8.43 18.73
N GLN A 208 -4.52 8.69 19.16
CA GLN A 208 -3.78 7.86 20.12
C GLN A 208 -3.68 6.37 19.74
N LEU A 209 -3.70 6.06 18.44
CA LEU A 209 -3.55 4.71 17.92
C LEU A 209 -2.08 4.46 17.59
N VAL A 210 -1.51 3.39 18.14
CA VAL A 210 -0.10 3.06 17.89
C VAL A 210 0.07 2.51 16.47
N ALA A 211 1.10 2.99 15.76
CA ALA A 211 1.54 2.41 14.50
C ALA A 211 3.03 2.09 14.53
N ILE A 212 3.43 0.96 13.94
CA ILE A 212 4.82 0.53 13.82
C ILE A 212 5.16 0.21 12.38
N SER A 213 6.00 1.03 11.75
CA SER A 213 6.46 0.78 10.38
C SER A 213 7.67 -0.17 10.37
N PRO A 214 7.61 -1.29 9.62
CA PRO A 214 8.76 -2.16 9.48
C PRO A 214 9.77 -1.71 8.41
N ILE A 215 9.50 -0.63 7.65
CA ILE A 215 10.28 -0.26 6.46
C ILE A 215 10.70 1.22 6.43
N SER A 216 9.95 2.13 7.07
CA SER A 216 10.18 3.57 6.91
C SER A 216 11.45 4.08 7.63
N THR A 217 12.46 4.51 6.88
CA THR A 217 13.78 4.91 7.38
C THR A 217 14.00 6.42 7.53
N SER A 218 13.08 7.27 7.07
CA SER A 218 13.28 8.73 7.06
C SER A 218 13.68 9.29 8.42
N VAL A 219 14.65 10.21 8.41
CA VAL A 219 15.10 10.94 9.61
C VAL A 219 13.96 11.72 10.28
N LYS A 220 12.93 12.12 9.51
CA LYS A 220 11.78 12.89 10.00
C LYS A 220 10.87 12.10 10.94
N ILE A 221 10.97 10.77 10.94
CA ILE A 221 10.18 9.89 11.83
C ILE A 221 10.77 9.90 13.25
N SER A 222 12.07 10.17 13.41
CA SER A 222 12.70 10.30 14.72
C SER A 222 12.06 11.44 15.52
N ASN A 223 11.59 11.15 16.73
CA ASN A 223 10.88 12.10 17.61
C ASN A 223 9.60 12.69 17.02
N PHE A 224 9.04 12.08 15.96
CA PHE A 224 7.82 12.57 15.32
C PHE A 224 6.60 12.46 16.25
N SER A 225 6.44 11.34 16.94
CA SER A 225 5.31 11.08 17.84
C SER A 225 5.59 9.93 18.79
N ARG A 226 4.98 9.97 19.98
CA ARG A 226 5.00 8.86 20.96
C ARG A 226 4.15 7.65 20.55
N TYR A 227 3.38 7.76 19.48
CA TYR A 227 2.51 6.69 18.96
C TYR A 227 3.07 6.05 17.69
N ILE A 228 4.18 6.57 17.15
CA ILE A 228 4.77 6.09 15.90
C ILE A 228 6.12 5.47 16.18
N PHE A 229 6.24 4.19 15.85
CA PHE A 229 7.44 3.38 16.03
C PHE A 229 7.94 2.87 14.68
N ARG A 230 9.18 2.37 14.66
CA ARG A 230 9.73 1.61 13.54
C ARG A 230 10.72 0.56 14.02
N THR A 231 10.83 -0.54 13.30
CA THR A 231 11.82 -1.60 13.59
C THR A 231 13.15 -1.38 12.85
N VAL A 232 13.13 -0.65 11.74
CA VAL A 232 14.33 -0.32 10.96
C VAL A 232 15.08 0.91 11.51
N PRO A 233 16.42 0.95 11.39
CA PRO A 233 17.19 2.13 11.76
C PRO A 233 16.83 3.34 10.89
N SER A 234 17.06 4.54 11.42
CA SER A 234 16.99 5.76 10.63
C SER A 234 18.09 5.80 9.59
N ASP A 235 17.85 6.46 8.45
CA ASP A 235 18.92 6.79 7.49
C ASP A 235 20.10 7.51 8.16
N PHE A 236 19.84 8.35 9.17
CA PHE A 236 20.90 8.99 9.95
C PHE A 236 21.82 7.99 10.66
N MET A 237 21.25 6.91 11.20
CA MET A 237 22.04 5.88 11.89
C MET A 237 22.80 5.02 10.88
N ALA A 238 22.16 4.66 9.77
CA ALA A 238 22.79 3.89 8.69
C ALA A 238 23.96 4.67 8.04
N ALA A 239 23.80 5.98 7.82
CA ALA A 239 24.84 6.81 7.23
C ALA A 239 26.04 7.07 8.15
N ARG A 240 25.89 6.85 9.46
CA ARG A 240 26.94 7.05 10.46
C ARG A 240 27.80 5.80 10.69
N ALA A 241 27.27 4.61 10.40
CA ALA A 241 27.94 3.33 10.61
C ALA A 241 28.98 3.05 9.53
#